data_AF-A0A9W8NHH3-F1
#
_entry.id   AF-A0A9W8NHH3-F1
#
_cell.length_a   1.000
_cell.length_b   1.000
_cell.length_c   1.000
_cell.angle_alpha   90.00
_cell.angle_beta   90.00
_cell.angle_gamma   90.00
#
_symmetry.space_group_name_H-M   'P 1'
#
loop_
_entity.id
_entity.type
_entity.pdbx_description
1 polymer ?
#
loop_
_entity_poly.entity_id
_entity_poly.type
_entity_poly.pdbx_seq_one_letter_code
_entity_poly.pdbx_strand_id
1 'polypeptide(L)'
;MEIAAAALQFTSTAIQAFHGCVIAIELFRTAQRMGADAEFFNTGLEFEKYRLIAWASRVGILNDNENQIINWHLASMILGQLESLLTSANVLRDKYSLDVSEADILAMNESSTTESTRSSVSKLIARLKPDLHTNTSKIISESNSAGRKLRWAARDRDKLKGLLKQISWLVNKLEFLLDSTERQQERKNYNRLLREVISLTTTTTEAGQIRDLFDDEPSTRKPINAAAYLKQVRLTLGADKREDEIIPKQPGNVAEVRLPKLAVLGRSLKPWGDYDLFSSSLEFATYRNQQVLIQWKTTERIQWERYTVQMKCLAVFLLSLSDKSFHSLPCLGYYPLEAQSRHGIMYSLPESGDWDFRSLKTLISTHPFVSLKRRLEIMREIADTVLQLHTAGWLHKSLRSENIIFLAPRGSDETVFLNSEPYVIGYEYSRSDTSDSAALFTELPDTDLAADLYRHPQARGANRETFQKRFDMYAMACIFTELIMWKPLVEIFSSYVTPGLASTMNAAQASNEAIKLPSLEELLQNESAVRCLVYQSGETLFEVVRKSASAERAMEGEEALLEDQTAIVNQLEWCRI
;
A
#
# COMPACT_ATOMS: atom_id res chain seq x y z
N MET A 1 -12.26 -22.09 45.43
CA MET A 1 -11.76 -20.79 45.94
C MET A 1 -10.30 -20.56 45.61
N GLU A 2 -9.40 -21.53 45.83
CA GLU A 2 -7.96 -21.36 45.55
C GLU A 2 -7.62 -21.04 44.09
N ILE A 3 -8.30 -21.66 43.10
CA ILE A 3 -8.06 -21.39 41.68
C ILE A 3 -8.47 -19.95 41.30
N ALA A 4 -9.56 -19.45 41.87
CA ALA A 4 -10.02 -18.07 41.64
C ALA A 4 -9.09 -17.04 42.30
N ALA A 5 -8.59 -17.32 43.51
CA ALA A 5 -7.60 -16.49 44.18
C ALA A 5 -6.25 -16.45 43.44
N ALA A 6 -5.79 -17.60 42.92
CA ALA A 6 -4.59 -17.66 42.09
C ALA A 6 -4.76 -16.90 40.77
N ALA A 7 -5.91 -17.03 40.10
CA ALA A 7 -6.21 -16.28 38.88
C ALA A 7 -6.19 -14.76 39.12
N LEU A 8 -6.82 -14.28 40.19
CA LEU A 8 -6.80 -12.86 40.57
C LEU A 8 -5.39 -12.35 40.91
N GLN A 9 -4.55 -13.19 41.51
CA GLN A 9 -3.15 -12.83 41.76
C GLN A 9 -2.37 -12.67 40.44
N PHE A 10 -2.58 -13.58 39.48
CA PHE A 10 -1.92 -13.51 38.18
C PHE A 10 -2.42 -12.33 37.34
N THR A 11 -3.72 -11.99 37.39
CA THR A 11 -4.25 -10.80 36.70
C THR A 11 -3.63 -9.53 37.25
N SER A 12 -3.63 -9.35 38.57
CA SER A 12 -3.00 -8.19 39.23
C SER A 12 -1.51 -8.06 38.89
N THR A 13 -0.78 -9.18 38.91
CA THR A 13 0.65 -9.20 38.55
C THR A 13 0.86 -8.87 37.07
N ALA A 14 0.01 -9.39 36.18
CA ALA A 14 0.05 -9.06 34.75
C ALA A 14 -0.21 -7.58 34.50
N ILE A 15 -1.18 -6.96 35.17
CA ILE A 15 -1.48 -5.53 35.05
C ILE A 15 -0.28 -4.68 35.47
N GLN A 16 0.34 -5.01 36.61
CA GLN A 16 1.55 -4.31 37.09
C GLN A 16 2.70 -4.43 36.08
N ALA A 17 2.99 -5.65 35.59
CA ALA A 17 4.04 -5.86 34.61
C ALA A 17 3.74 -5.15 33.28
N PHE A 18 2.48 -5.10 32.85
CA PHE A 18 2.05 -4.32 31.68
C PHE A 18 2.29 -2.82 31.86
N HIS A 19 1.93 -2.24 33.02
CA HIS A 19 2.23 -0.84 33.32
C HIS A 19 3.74 -0.59 33.29
N GLY A 20 4.54 -1.49 33.90
CA GLY A 20 6.00 -1.45 33.86
C GLY A 20 6.55 -1.45 32.44
N CYS A 21 6.04 -2.32 31.56
CA CYS A 21 6.43 -2.37 30.14
C CYS A 21 6.13 -1.05 29.42
N VAL A 22 4.91 -0.50 29.56
CA VAL A 22 4.51 0.75 28.88
C VAL A 22 5.37 1.92 29.35
N ILE A 23 5.62 2.01 30.66
CA ILE A 23 6.49 3.05 31.24
C ILE A 23 7.92 2.89 30.70
N ALA A 24 8.47 1.67 30.73
CA ALA A 24 9.83 1.43 30.25
C ALA A 24 10.00 1.81 28.77
N ILE A 25 9.03 1.48 27.90
CA ILE A 25 9.07 1.89 26.49
C ILE A 25 9.06 3.42 26.36
N GLU A 26 8.25 4.13 27.15
CA GLU A 26 8.21 5.60 27.11
C GLU A 26 9.52 6.23 27.61
N LEU A 27 10.21 5.59 28.56
CA LEU A 27 11.53 6.02 29.02
C LEU A 27 12.57 5.95 27.90
N PHE A 28 12.62 4.86 27.13
CA PHE A 28 13.50 4.77 25.96
C PHE A 28 13.24 5.90 24.94
N ARG A 29 11.97 6.30 24.76
CA ARG A 29 11.58 7.34 23.80
C ARG A 29 11.94 8.77 24.21
N THR A 30 12.17 9.03 25.49
CA THR A 30 12.50 10.39 26.00
C THR A 30 13.99 10.72 25.93
N ALA A 31 14.82 9.81 25.40
CA ALA A 31 16.24 10.03 25.21
C ALA A 31 16.52 11.17 24.21
N GLN A 32 17.36 12.13 24.61
CA GLN A 32 17.73 13.27 23.77
C GLN A 32 18.79 12.89 22.71
N ARG A 33 18.47 13.16 21.43
CA ARG A 33 19.38 13.32 20.27
C ARG A 33 20.45 12.23 20.06
N MET A 34 20.08 11.07 19.52
CA MET A 34 21.07 10.01 19.26
C MET A 34 20.95 9.34 17.88
N GLY A 35 21.23 10.07 16.80
CA GLY A 35 21.52 9.48 15.48
C GLY A 35 20.40 8.64 14.83
N ALA A 36 20.67 8.10 13.64
CA ALA A 36 19.69 7.36 12.84
C ALA A 36 19.23 6.03 13.50
N ASP A 37 20.12 5.39 14.27
CA ASP A 37 19.82 4.09 14.90
C ASP A 37 18.86 4.22 16.09
N ALA A 38 18.93 5.31 16.87
CA ALA A 38 17.96 5.52 17.93
C ALA A 38 16.58 5.89 17.37
N GLU A 39 16.52 6.64 16.27
CA GLU A 39 15.24 6.93 15.61
C GLU A 39 14.58 5.67 15.05
N PHE A 40 15.36 4.77 14.44
CA PHE A 40 14.89 3.45 14.01
C PHE A 40 14.31 2.66 15.18
N PHE A 41 15.05 2.55 16.29
CA PHE A 41 14.61 1.80 17.46
C PHE A 41 13.38 2.42 18.13
N ASN A 42 13.33 3.75 18.25
CA ASN A 42 12.17 4.46 18.78
C ASN A 42 10.92 4.25 17.91
N THR A 43 11.10 4.22 16.59
CA THR A 43 10.01 3.90 15.66
C THR A 43 9.50 2.49 15.88
N GLY A 44 10.40 1.50 15.98
CA GLY A 44 10.05 0.12 16.29
C GLY A 44 9.33 -0.04 17.63
N LEU A 45 9.87 0.56 18.69
CA LEU A 45 9.25 0.55 20.01
C LEU A 45 7.84 1.15 20.02
N GLU A 46 7.59 2.18 19.22
CA GLU A 46 6.26 2.79 19.15
C GLU A 46 5.22 1.84 18.54
N PHE A 47 5.61 1.09 17.50
CA PHE A 47 4.75 0.06 16.94
C PHE A 47 4.52 -1.11 17.93
N GLU A 48 5.56 -1.54 18.64
CA GLU A 48 5.40 -2.58 19.66
C GLU A 48 4.55 -2.11 20.84
N LYS A 49 4.65 -0.84 21.23
CA LYS A 49 3.76 -0.24 22.23
C LYS A 49 2.30 -0.23 21.75
N TYR A 50 2.07 0.14 20.49
CA TYR A 50 0.73 0.09 19.90
C TYR A 50 0.14 -1.31 19.99
N ARG A 51 0.90 -2.33 19.60
CA ARG A 51 0.46 -3.75 19.67
C ARG A 51 0.19 -4.20 21.10
N LEU A 52 1.08 -3.84 22.04
CA LEU A 52 0.92 -4.18 23.45
C LEU A 52 -0.34 -3.53 24.06
N ILE A 53 -0.61 -2.25 23.75
CA ILE A 53 -1.82 -1.55 24.22
C ILE A 53 -3.08 -2.10 23.54
N ALA A 54 -3.02 -2.45 22.26
CA ALA A 54 -4.13 -3.07 21.55
C ALA A 54 -4.49 -4.43 22.16
N TRP A 55 -3.47 -5.26 22.46
CA TRP A 55 -3.64 -6.50 23.22
C TRP A 55 -4.29 -6.22 24.59
N ALA A 56 -3.75 -5.27 25.36
CA ALA A 56 -4.28 -4.91 26.68
C ALA A 56 -5.76 -4.45 26.65
N SER A 57 -6.14 -3.74 25.59
CA SER A 57 -7.53 -3.34 25.34
C SER A 57 -8.43 -4.55 25.09
N ARG A 58 -7.99 -5.51 24.29
CA ARG A 58 -8.75 -6.74 23.97
C ARG A 58 -8.97 -7.64 25.17
N VAL A 59 -7.94 -7.79 25.99
CA VAL A 59 -8.01 -8.61 27.20
C VAL A 59 -8.75 -7.94 28.35
N GLY A 60 -9.12 -6.65 28.19
CA GLY A 60 -9.92 -5.91 29.15
C GLY A 60 -9.14 -5.26 30.30
N ILE A 61 -7.80 -5.24 30.26
CA ILE A 61 -6.96 -4.58 31.28
C ILE A 61 -7.25 -3.08 31.38
N LEU A 62 -7.56 -2.44 30.26
CA LEU A 62 -7.74 -0.98 30.19
C LEU A 62 -9.15 -0.50 30.57
N ASN A 63 -10.14 -1.41 30.54
CA ASN A 63 -11.57 -1.08 30.64
C ASN A 63 -12.24 -1.74 31.86
N ASP A 64 -11.47 -2.24 32.81
CA ASP A 64 -11.94 -2.95 34.03
C ASP A 64 -12.92 -4.11 33.73
N ASN A 65 -12.80 -4.73 32.55
CA ASN A 65 -13.65 -5.83 32.09
C ASN A 65 -12.78 -7.01 31.65
N GLU A 66 -12.06 -7.58 32.62
CA GLU A 66 -11.06 -8.63 32.39
C GLU A 66 -11.66 -9.85 31.66
N ASN A 67 -11.02 -10.22 30.55
CA ASN A 67 -11.40 -11.42 29.82
C ASN A 67 -11.01 -12.68 30.62
N GLN A 68 -12.01 -13.39 31.14
CA GLN A 68 -11.82 -14.58 31.96
C GLN A 68 -11.29 -15.80 31.18
N ILE A 69 -11.32 -15.76 29.85
CA ILE A 69 -10.91 -16.88 28.98
C ILE A 69 -9.39 -16.95 28.83
N ILE A 70 -8.68 -15.86 29.12
CA ILE A 70 -7.25 -15.74 28.87
C ILE A 70 -6.44 -16.46 29.94
N ASN A 71 -5.33 -17.09 29.51
CA ASN A 71 -4.37 -17.68 30.42
C ASN A 71 -3.51 -16.58 31.08
N TRP A 72 -4.04 -15.99 32.15
CA TRP A 72 -3.40 -14.92 32.92
C TRP A 72 -2.05 -15.31 33.53
N HIS A 73 -1.85 -16.59 33.84
CA HIS A 73 -0.56 -17.08 34.32
C HIS A 73 0.52 -16.92 33.25
N LEU A 74 0.25 -17.39 32.02
CA LEU A 74 1.19 -17.22 30.90
C LEU A 74 1.36 -15.74 30.52
N ALA A 75 0.27 -14.96 30.52
CA ALA A 75 0.35 -13.52 30.25
C ALA A 75 1.26 -12.81 31.25
N SER A 76 1.11 -13.09 32.56
CA SER A 76 1.96 -12.55 33.62
C SER A 76 3.43 -12.94 33.43
N MET A 77 3.72 -14.20 33.07
CA MET A 77 5.10 -14.64 32.81
C MET A 77 5.72 -13.90 31.61
N ILE A 78 4.98 -13.75 30.51
CA ILE A 78 5.48 -13.10 29.29
C ILE A 78 5.68 -11.59 29.52
N LEU A 79 4.72 -10.93 30.19
CA LEU A 79 4.84 -9.51 30.54
C LEU A 79 6.00 -9.27 31.51
N GLY A 80 6.20 -10.15 32.50
CA GLY A 80 7.35 -10.06 33.40
C GLY A 80 8.70 -10.25 32.67
N GLN A 81 8.76 -11.14 31.67
CA GLN A 81 9.94 -11.27 30.80
C GLN A 81 10.18 -10.01 29.96
N LEU A 82 9.12 -9.41 29.43
CA LEU A 82 9.21 -8.17 28.65
C LEU A 82 9.66 -6.99 29.52
N GLU A 83 9.08 -6.85 30.71
CA GLU A 83 9.46 -5.82 31.67
C GLU A 83 10.92 -5.99 32.08
N SER A 84 11.35 -7.22 32.40
CA SER A 84 12.74 -7.52 32.74
C SER A 84 13.70 -7.19 31.59
N LEU A 85 13.33 -7.51 30.36
CA LEU A 85 14.12 -7.18 29.17
C LEU A 85 14.28 -5.66 28.98
N LEU A 86 13.23 -4.89 29.25
CA LEU A 86 13.21 -3.43 29.10
C LEU A 86 13.88 -2.68 30.26
N THR A 87 13.97 -3.28 31.45
CA THR A 87 14.44 -2.59 32.67
C THR A 87 15.81 -3.06 33.17
N SER A 88 16.29 -4.23 32.74
CA SER A 88 17.56 -4.78 33.22
C SER A 88 18.77 -4.09 32.58
N ALA A 89 19.37 -3.15 33.32
CA ALA A 89 20.55 -2.41 32.89
C ALA A 89 21.71 -3.32 32.46
N ASN A 90 21.95 -4.43 33.18
CA ASN A 90 22.99 -5.40 32.81
C ASN A 90 22.68 -6.10 31.49
N VAL A 91 21.43 -6.51 31.26
CA VAL A 91 21.04 -7.14 29.98
C VAL A 91 21.18 -6.13 28.84
N LEU A 92 20.72 -4.89 29.03
CA LEU A 92 20.82 -3.84 28.02
C LEU A 92 22.29 -3.51 27.67
N ARG A 93 23.13 -3.32 28.69
CA ARG A 93 24.56 -2.99 28.51
C ARG A 93 25.35 -4.17 27.94
N ASP A 94 25.26 -5.33 28.57
CA ASP A 94 26.18 -6.44 28.30
C ASP A 94 25.74 -7.25 27.06
N LYS A 95 24.43 -7.47 26.88
CA LYS A 95 23.90 -8.24 25.74
C LYS A 95 23.67 -7.39 24.49
N TYR A 96 23.17 -6.16 24.65
CA TYR A 96 22.77 -5.32 23.52
C TYR A 96 23.65 -4.10 23.30
N SER A 97 24.68 -3.90 24.12
CA SER A 97 25.62 -2.76 23.98
C SER A 97 24.89 -1.41 24.01
N LEU A 98 23.84 -1.33 24.82
CA LEU A 98 23.13 -0.11 25.17
C LEU A 98 23.79 0.50 26.40
N ASP A 99 24.49 1.61 26.21
CA ASP A 99 25.09 2.33 27.32
C ASP A 99 24.00 3.12 28.05
N VAL A 100 23.59 2.63 29.21
CA VAL A 100 22.55 3.21 30.06
C VAL A 100 23.20 3.65 31.37
N SER A 101 23.17 4.95 31.68
CA SER A 101 23.73 5.49 32.91
C SER A 101 22.76 5.29 34.08
N GLU A 102 23.22 4.70 35.19
CA GLU A 102 22.42 4.52 36.42
C GLU A 102 22.01 5.87 37.06
N ALA A 103 22.78 6.94 36.82
CA ALA A 103 22.52 8.27 37.36
C ALA A 103 21.38 9.01 36.64
N ASP A 104 21.10 8.69 35.36
CA ASP A 104 20.00 9.30 34.60
C ASP A 104 18.64 8.62 34.87
N ILE A 105 18.62 7.37 35.39
CA ILE A 105 17.39 6.68 35.82
C ILE A 105 16.71 7.38 37.02
N LEU A 106 17.48 8.16 37.78
CA LEU A 106 17.07 8.78 39.06
C LEU A 106 16.95 10.31 39.05
N ALA A 107 17.24 10.99 37.93
CA ALA A 107 17.16 12.45 37.85
C ALA A 107 15.71 12.93 37.61
N MET A 108 14.98 13.12 38.71
CA MET A 108 13.70 13.82 38.75
C MET A 108 13.94 15.35 38.71
N ASN A 109 13.09 16.05 37.97
CA ASN A 109 13.01 17.51 37.78
C ASN A 109 13.79 18.04 36.57
N GLU A 110 13.07 18.33 35.49
CA GLU A 110 12.70 19.72 35.18
C GLU A 110 11.74 19.76 33.97
N SER A 111 10.69 20.54 34.13
CA SER A 111 9.70 20.89 33.11
C SER A 111 10.35 21.54 31.89
N SER A 112 10.19 20.92 30.72
CA SER A 112 10.27 21.61 29.42
C SER A 112 9.77 20.71 28.28
N THR A 113 8.74 21.19 27.58
CA THR A 113 8.37 20.96 26.17
C THR A 113 8.61 19.55 25.59
N THR A 114 7.68 18.64 25.87
CA THR A 114 7.64 17.22 25.44
C THR A 114 7.40 16.96 23.94
N GLU A 115 7.23 17.99 23.10
CA GLU A 115 7.01 17.83 21.66
C GLU A 115 8.29 17.73 20.81
N SER A 116 9.44 18.23 21.31
CA SER A 116 10.65 18.36 20.49
C SER A 116 11.53 17.10 20.39
N THR A 117 11.28 16.07 21.21
CA THR A 117 12.11 14.84 21.28
C THR A 117 11.51 13.62 20.59
N ARG A 118 10.23 13.64 20.21
CA ARG A 118 9.59 12.49 19.53
C ARG A 118 10.10 12.36 18.10
N SER A 119 10.42 11.13 17.67
CA SER A 119 10.67 10.81 16.26
C SER A 119 9.47 11.25 15.40
N SER A 120 9.70 11.60 14.14
CA SER A 120 8.62 12.06 13.25
C SER A 120 7.56 10.98 13.04
N VAL A 121 7.96 9.71 12.89
CA VAL A 121 7.02 8.58 12.80
C VAL A 121 6.19 8.42 14.08
N SER A 122 6.79 8.61 15.25
CA SER A 122 6.04 8.60 16.52
C SER A 122 4.99 9.71 16.58
N LYS A 123 5.25 10.89 16.00
CA LYS A 123 4.25 11.97 15.90
C LYS A 123 3.10 11.60 14.96
N LEU A 124 3.38 10.88 13.88
CA LEU A 124 2.34 10.38 12.97
C LEU A 124 1.45 9.35 13.66
N ILE A 125 2.03 8.37 14.35
CA ILE A 125 1.27 7.36 15.11
C ILE A 125 0.41 8.05 16.19
N ALA A 126 0.95 9.08 16.84
CA ALA A 126 0.23 9.86 17.84
C ALA A 126 -1.05 10.50 17.29
N ARG A 127 -0.96 11.05 16.08
CA ARG A 127 -2.09 11.67 15.37
C ARG A 127 -3.12 10.62 14.92
N LEU A 128 -2.67 9.47 14.43
CA LEU A 128 -3.53 8.40 13.89
C LEU A 128 -4.23 7.57 14.98
N LYS A 129 -3.64 7.48 16.18
CA LYS A 129 -4.13 6.69 17.31
C LYS A 129 -4.07 7.51 18.60
N PRO A 130 -4.94 8.52 18.77
CA PRO A 130 -4.94 9.37 19.96
C PRO A 130 -5.16 8.56 21.26
N ASP A 131 -5.98 7.51 21.21
CA ASP A 131 -6.24 6.62 22.35
C ASP A 131 -4.97 5.97 22.90
N LEU A 132 -3.97 5.71 22.03
CA LEU A 132 -2.67 5.21 22.46
C LEU A 132 -2.02 6.15 23.47
N HIS A 133 -2.07 7.46 23.20
CA HIS A 133 -1.51 8.49 24.08
C HIS A 133 -2.36 8.72 25.31
N THR A 134 -3.68 8.71 25.18
CA THR A 134 -4.60 8.82 26.33
C THR A 134 -4.33 7.69 27.32
N ASN A 135 -4.27 6.44 26.84
CA ASN A 135 -3.99 5.27 27.66
C ASN A 135 -2.58 5.29 28.25
N THR A 136 -1.56 5.64 27.44
CA THR A 136 -0.19 5.79 27.94
C THR A 136 -0.12 6.83 29.07
N SER A 137 -0.79 7.98 28.91
CA SER A 137 -0.80 9.07 29.89
C SER A 137 -1.52 8.67 31.18
N LYS A 138 -2.65 7.97 31.06
CA LYS A 138 -3.39 7.40 32.20
C LYS A 138 -2.49 6.47 33.02
N ILE A 139 -1.83 5.50 32.37
CA ILE A 139 -0.92 4.53 33.02
C ILE A 139 0.23 5.24 33.75
N ILE A 140 0.84 6.24 33.11
CA ILE A 140 1.94 7.01 33.71
C ILE A 140 1.47 7.78 34.95
N SER A 141 0.27 8.36 34.90
CA SER A 141 -0.32 9.10 36.03
C SER A 141 -0.66 8.18 37.21
N GLU A 142 -1.26 7.01 36.95
CA GLU A 142 -1.63 6.02 37.97
C GLU A 142 -0.40 5.41 38.65
N SER A 143 0.72 5.32 37.92
CA SER A 143 1.96 4.74 38.42
C SER A 143 2.87 5.77 39.10
N ASN A 144 2.42 7.02 39.33
CA ASN A 144 3.22 8.14 39.86
C ASN A 144 4.60 8.29 39.19
N SER A 145 4.69 7.94 37.92
CA SER A 145 5.96 7.80 37.19
C SER A 145 6.26 9.00 36.28
N ALA A 146 5.51 10.09 36.42
CA ALA A 146 5.67 11.29 35.61
C ALA A 146 7.05 11.93 35.82
N GLY A 147 7.86 12.00 34.75
CA GLY A 147 9.03 12.88 34.68
C GLY A 147 10.43 12.23 34.69
N ARG A 148 10.55 10.91 34.54
CA ARG A 148 11.87 10.24 34.37
C ARG A 148 12.29 10.27 32.89
N LYS A 149 13.58 10.52 32.60
CA LYS A 149 14.17 10.50 31.25
C LYS A 149 15.33 9.52 31.21
N LEU A 150 15.32 8.57 30.28
CA LEU A 150 16.44 7.66 30.08
C LEU A 150 17.39 8.25 29.04
N ARG A 151 18.68 8.40 29.37
CA ARG A 151 19.73 8.61 28.36
C ARG A 151 20.36 7.28 28.02
N TRP A 152 20.33 6.92 26.76
CA TRP A 152 20.90 5.66 26.28
C TRP A 152 21.55 5.84 24.91
N ALA A 153 22.69 5.18 24.71
CA ALA A 153 23.40 5.17 23.44
C ALA A 153 23.56 3.74 22.94
N ALA A 154 23.09 3.45 21.71
CA ALA A 154 23.45 2.19 21.05
C ALA A 154 24.83 2.31 20.41
N ARG A 155 25.70 1.33 20.70
CA ARG A 155 27.02 1.21 20.05
C ARG A 155 27.02 0.25 18.86
N ASP A 156 25.94 -0.51 18.68
CA ASP A 156 25.84 -1.59 17.69
C ASP A 156 24.39 -1.68 17.16
N ARG A 157 24.23 -1.39 15.86
CA ARG A 157 22.93 -1.39 15.17
C ARG A 157 22.29 -2.78 15.10
N ASP A 158 23.09 -3.82 14.89
CA ASP A 158 22.58 -5.19 14.74
C ASP A 158 22.11 -5.75 16.08
N LYS A 159 22.80 -5.42 17.17
CA LYS A 159 22.33 -5.73 18.53
C LYS A 159 21.04 -4.98 18.87
N LEU A 160 20.90 -3.72 18.46
CA LEU A 160 19.68 -2.95 18.67
C LEU A 160 18.49 -3.55 17.90
N LYS A 161 18.70 -3.97 16.65
CA LYS A 161 17.73 -4.78 15.88
C LYS A 161 17.40 -6.09 16.61
N GLY A 162 18.40 -6.76 17.17
CA GLY A 162 18.22 -7.98 17.96
C GLY A 162 17.36 -7.80 19.21
N LEU A 163 17.50 -6.67 19.92
CA LEU A 163 16.64 -6.30 21.06
C LEU A 163 15.20 -6.10 20.60
N LEU A 164 14.99 -5.32 19.54
CA LEU A 164 13.66 -5.06 19.00
C LEU A 164 12.97 -6.35 18.53
N LYS A 165 13.70 -7.26 17.89
CA LYS A 165 13.20 -8.60 17.53
C LYS A 165 12.75 -9.40 18.75
N GLN A 166 13.49 -9.34 19.87
CA GLN A 166 13.10 -10.04 21.10
C GLN A 166 11.86 -9.42 21.76
N ILE A 167 11.75 -8.08 21.75
CA ILE A 167 10.53 -7.38 22.20
C ILE A 167 9.34 -7.81 21.34
N SER A 168 9.47 -7.74 20.01
CA SER A 168 8.42 -8.15 19.08
C SER A 168 8.02 -9.61 19.26
N TRP A 169 8.99 -10.50 19.53
CA TRP A 169 8.72 -11.91 19.83
C TRP A 169 7.87 -12.10 21.10
N LEU A 170 8.17 -11.37 22.18
CA LEU A 170 7.36 -11.42 23.41
C LEU A 170 5.95 -10.87 23.18
N VAL A 171 5.81 -9.75 22.45
CA VAL A 171 4.49 -9.19 22.10
C VAL A 171 3.69 -10.16 21.21
N ASN A 172 4.33 -10.80 20.24
CA ASN A 172 3.72 -11.87 19.43
C ASN A 172 3.21 -13.03 20.32
N LYS A 173 3.94 -13.40 21.37
CA LYS A 173 3.51 -14.45 22.31
C LYS A 173 2.28 -14.04 23.12
N LEU A 174 2.16 -12.76 23.50
CA LEU A 174 0.96 -12.22 24.14
C LEU A 174 -0.23 -12.26 23.18
N GLU A 175 -0.06 -11.78 21.95
CA GLU A 175 -1.10 -11.85 20.93
C GLU A 175 -1.55 -13.30 20.68
N PHE A 176 -0.64 -14.27 20.76
CA PHE A 176 -0.98 -15.69 20.60
C PHE A 176 -1.94 -16.22 21.68
N LEU A 177 -2.09 -15.53 22.81
CA LEU A 177 -3.06 -15.88 23.85
C LEU A 177 -4.50 -15.46 23.49
N LEU A 178 -4.68 -14.56 22.53
CA LEU A 178 -5.99 -14.19 21.99
C LEU A 178 -6.54 -15.30 21.08
N ASP A 179 -7.86 -15.31 20.87
CA ASP A 179 -8.47 -16.25 19.94
C ASP A 179 -8.09 -15.95 18.48
N SER A 180 -8.33 -16.90 17.56
CA SER A 180 -7.91 -16.75 16.16
C SER A 180 -8.54 -15.55 15.45
N THR A 181 -9.78 -15.20 15.80
CA THR A 181 -10.53 -14.09 15.20
C THR A 181 -9.97 -12.76 15.69
N GLU A 182 -9.77 -12.63 17.00
CA GLU A 182 -9.14 -11.46 17.61
C GLU A 182 -7.73 -11.22 17.06
N ARG A 183 -6.90 -12.27 16.97
CA ARG A 183 -5.56 -12.18 16.37
C ARG A 183 -5.60 -11.71 14.93
N GLN A 184 -6.54 -12.23 14.13
CA GLN A 184 -6.67 -11.81 12.75
C GLN A 184 -7.08 -10.33 12.66
N GLN A 185 -7.99 -9.89 13.53
CA GLN A 185 -8.42 -8.49 13.58
C GLN A 185 -7.28 -7.56 13.98
N GLU A 186 -6.51 -7.89 15.02
CA GLU A 186 -5.36 -7.08 15.44
C GLU A 186 -4.28 -7.02 14.38
N ARG A 187 -4.02 -8.13 13.69
CA ARG A 187 -3.12 -8.13 12.55
C ARG A 187 -3.60 -7.22 11.41
N LYS A 188 -4.91 -7.20 11.12
CA LYS A 188 -5.51 -6.29 10.12
C LYS A 188 -5.37 -4.83 10.55
N ASN A 189 -5.67 -4.52 11.82
CA ASN A 189 -5.53 -3.18 12.39
C ASN A 189 -4.08 -2.68 12.33
N TYR A 190 -3.13 -3.53 12.68
CA TYR A 190 -1.70 -3.20 12.63
C TYR A 190 -1.21 -2.97 11.20
N ASN A 191 -1.56 -3.86 10.27
CA ASN A 191 -1.24 -3.68 8.85
C ASN A 191 -1.82 -2.39 8.28
N ARG A 192 -3.04 -2.03 8.68
CA ARG A 192 -3.67 -0.76 8.31
C ARG A 192 -2.88 0.44 8.85
N LEU A 193 -2.55 0.44 10.15
CA LEU A 193 -1.76 1.51 10.75
C LEU A 193 -0.42 1.70 10.02
N LEU A 194 0.26 0.60 9.67
CA LEU A 194 1.51 0.67 8.91
C LEU A 194 1.33 1.37 7.56
N ARG A 195 0.27 1.04 6.82
CA ARG A 195 -0.02 1.67 5.52
C ARG A 195 -0.35 3.15 5.66
N GLU A 196 -1.15 3.53 6.65
CA GLU A 196 -1.47 4.92 6.96
C GLU A 196 -0.19 5.71 7.28
N VAL A 197 0.66 5.16 8.14
CA VAL A 197 1.94 5.78 8.49
C VAL A 197 2.84 5.94 7.26
N ILE A 198 3.02 4.88 6.44
CA ILE A 198 3.84 4.93 5.22
C ILE A 198 3.34 6.03 4.27
N SER A 199 2.03 6.09 4.02
CA SER A 199 1.45 7.07 3.10
C SER A 199 1.69 8.50 3.58
N LEU A 200 1.63 8.72 4.90
CA LEU A 200 1.86 10.03 5.52
C LEU A 200 3.34 10.42 5.68
N THR A 201 4.29 9.48 5.59
CA THR A 201 5.73 9.83 5.68
C THR A 201 6.13 10.90 4.65
N THR A 202 6.99 11.82 5.07
CA THR A 202 7.40 12.99 4.28
C THR A 202 8.86 12.94 3.88
N THR A 203 9.65 12.09 4.53
CA THR A 203 11.10 11.96 4.31
C THR A 203 11.50 10.54 3.93
N THR A 204 12.58 10.41 3.15
CA THR A 204 13.14 9.09 2.77
C THR A 204 13.63 8.30 3.98
N THR A 205 14.06 8.99 5.03
CA THR A 205 14.51 8.40 6.29
C THR A 205 13.38 7.74 7.05
N GLU A 206 12.21 8.38 7.15
CA GLU A 206 11.03 7.81 7.81
C GLU A 206 10.54 6.54 7.12
N ALA A 207 10.34 6.61 5.80
CA ALA A 207 9.92 5.44 5.04
C ALA A 207 10.97 4.31 5.09
N GLY A 208 12.25 4.67 5.22
CA GLY A 208 13.35 3.71 5.41
C GLY A 208 13.37 3.04 6.77
N GLN A 209 13.10 3.81 7.83
CA GLN A 209 12.97 3.26 9.17
C GLN A 209 11.85 2.21 9.19
N ILE A 210 10.70 2.50 8.57
CA ILE A 210 9.58 1.54 8.49
C ILE A 210 9.97 0.32 7.66
N ARG A 211 10.62 0.50 6.50
CA ARG A 211 11.10 -0.62 5.67
C ARG A 211 12.04 -1.53 6.47
N ASP A 212 13.06 -0.96 7.11
CA ASP A 212 14.09 -1.68 7.85
C ASP A 212 13.52 -2.48 9.05
N LEU A 213 12.32 -2.15 9.55
CA LEU A 213 11.62 -2.94 10.58
C LEU A 213 11.18 -4.32 10.07
N PHE A 214 10.95 -4.45 8.76
CA PHE A 214 10.33 -5.62 8.14
C PHE A 214 11.26 -6.40 7.20
N ASP A 215 12.54 -6.03 7.10
CA ASP A 215 13.51 -6.69 6.21
C ASP A 215 13.67 -8.21 6.50
N ASP A 216 13.44 -8.63 7.75
CA ASP A 216 13.62 -10.02 8.21
C ASP A 216 12.29 -10.79 8.44
N GLU A 217 11.15 -10.22 8.04
CA GLU A 217 9.84 -10.74 8.42
C GLU A 217 9.20 -11.75 7.45
N PRO A 218 8.18 -12.53 7.90
CA PRO A 218 7.50 -13.52 7.07
C PRO A 218 6.93 -12.94 5.77
N SER A 219 6.69 -13.80 4.77
CA SER A 219 6.15 -13.43 3.45
C SER A 219 4.93 -12.51 3.49
N THR A 220 4.14 -12.57 4.55
CA THR A 220 2.92 -11.79 4.75
C THR A 220 3.10 -10.28 4.91
N ARG A 221 4.30 -9.81 5.30
CA ARG A 221 4.58 -8.35 5.45
C ARG A 221 5.40 -7.79 4.29
N LYS A 222 5.79 -8.64 3.33
CA LYS A 222 6.50 -8.22 2.11
C LYS A 222 5.77 -7.13 1.31
N PRO A 223 4.43 -7.16 1.14
CA PRO A 223 3.73 -6.11 0.40
C PRO A 223 3.86 -4.73 1.06
N ILE A 224 3.79 -4.67 2.41
CA ILE A 224 3.92 -3.42 3.16
C ILE A 224 5.36 -2.89 3.10
N ASN A 225 6.36 -3.77 3.25
CA ASN A 225 7.76 -3.42 3.07
C ASN A 225 8.03 -2.89 1.64
N ALA A 226 7.46 -3.54 0.63
CA ALA A 226 7.57 -3.12 -0.76
C ALA A 226 6.93 -1.74 -1.01
N ALA A 227 5.77 -1.46 -0.41
CA ALA A 227 5.15 -0.14 -0.46
C ALA A 227 6.00 0.94 0.25
N ALA A 228 6.63 0.63 1.39
CA ALA A 228 7.56 1.53 2.07
C ALA A 228 8.80 1.83 1.22
N TYR A 229 9.38 0.81 0.58
CA TYR A 229 10.48 0.97 -0.37
C TYR A 229 10.05 1.81 -1.59
N LEU A 230 8.86 1.58 -2.11
CA LEU A 230 8.33 2.35 -3.25
C LEU A 230 8.07 3.82 -2.88
N LYS A 231 7.55 4.09 -1.67
CA LYS A 231 7.41 5.44 -1.11
C LYS A 231 8.77 6.14 -1.02
N GLN A 232 9.80 5.44 -0.54
CA GLN A 232 11.17 5.94 -0.51
C GLN A 232 11.68 6.33 -1.89
N VAL A 233 11.55 5.45 -2.88
CA VAL A 233 11.95 5.72 -4.27
C VAL A 233 11.23 6.94 -4.80
N ARG A 234 9.91 7.04 -4.60
CA ARG A 234 9.12 8.22 -4.98
C ARG A 234 9.67 9.50 -4.37
N LEU A 235 9.89 9.52 -3.05
CA LEU A 235 10.41 10.69 -2.33
C LEU A 235 11.81 11.09 -2.82
N THR A 236 12.67 10.11 -3.14
CA THR A 236 14.01 10.37 -3.70
C THR A 236 13.94 10.94 -5.12
N LEU A 237 13.04 10.41 -5.97
CA LEU A 237 12.88 10.92 -7.33
C LEU A 237 12.44 12.39 -7.34
N GLY A 238 11.79 12.86 -6.27
CA GLY A 238 11.32 14.25 -6.14
C GLY A 238 10.32 14.65 -7.23
N ALA A 239 9.89 13.69 -8.04
CA ALA A 239 8.80 13.86 -8.98
C ALA A 239 7.55 14.09 -8.16
N ASP A 240 7.00 15.31 -8.27
CA ASP A 240 5.70 15.67 -7.73
C ASP A 240 5.63 15.50 -6.19
N LYS A 241 6.35 16.41 -5.52
CA LYS A 241 6.48 16.58 -4.06
C LYS A 241 5.20 17.19 -3.46
N ARG A 242 4.65 16.62 -2.38
CA ARG A 242 3.68 17.35 -1.53
C ARG A 242 4.39 18.55 -0.89
N GLU A 243 3.66 19.60 -0.50
CA GLU A 243 4.30 20.80 0.06
C GLU A 243 5.19 20.49 1.29
N ASP A 244 4.71 19.58 2.15
CA ASP A 244 5.33 19.13 3.39
C ASP A 244 6.47 18.11 3.22
N GLU A 245 6.61 17.51 2.03
CA GLU A 245 7.62 16.50 1.74
C GLU A 245 9.03 17.09 1.60
N ILE A 246 10.08 16.32 1.91
CA ILE A 246 11.46 16.81 1.85
C ILE A 246 12.26 15.98 0.86
N ILE A 247 12.71 16.65 -0.23
CA ILE A 247 13.64 16.04 -1.18
C ILE A 247 15.03 15.99 -0.54
N PRO A 248 15.73 14.84 -0.56
CA PRO A 248 17.08 14.73 -0.03
C PRO A 248 18.02 15.74 -0.71
N LYS A 249 18.76 16.54 0.09
CA LYS A 249 19.61 17.62 -0.44
C LYS A 249 20.85 17.14 -1.20
N GLN A 250 21.34 15.92 -0.97
CA GLN A 250 22.39 15.25 -1.77
C GLN A 250 22.29 13.71 -1.63
N PRO A 251 22.55 12.94 -2.70
CA PRO A 251 22.54 11.46 -2.70
C PRO A 251 23.88 10.86 -2.24
N GLY A 252 24.52 11.41 -1.20
CA GLY A 252 25.76 10.82 -0.67
C GLY A 252 25.95 10.80 0.84
N ASN A 253 24.98 11.17 1.67
CA ASN A 253 25.22 11.33 3.12
C ASN A 253 24.12 10.83 4.06
N VAL A 254 23.01 10.29 3.57
CA VAL A 254 21.95 9.78 4.46
C VAL A 254 21.47 8.42 3.96
N ALA A 255 22.07 7.33 4.48
CA ALA A 255 21.62 5.93 4.34
C ALA A 255 20.75 5.68 3.09
N GLU A 256 21.31 5.97 1.91
CA GLU A 256 20.48 6.24 0.73
C GLU A 256 19.79 4.98 0.21
N VAL A 257 18.53 5.16 -0.13
CA VAL A 257 17.76 4.28 -1.02
C VAL A 257 18.62 4.03 -2.26
N ARG A 258 19.08 2.80 -2.46
CA ARG A 258 19.77 2.43 -3.69
C ARG A 258 18.76 2.37 -4.82
N LEU A 259 18.54 3.52 -5.47
CA LEU A 259 17.69 3.59 -6.65
C LEU A 259 18.15 2.58 -7.70
N PRO A 260 17.21 1.88 -8.36
CA PRO A 260 17.59 0.99 -9.45
C PRO A 260 18.24 1.81 -10.56
N LYS A 261 19.31 1.27 -11.15
CA LYS A 261 20.00 1.91 -12.26
C LYS A 261 19.08 1.90 -13.48
N LEU A 262 18.67 3.08 -13.93
CA LEU A 262 17.88 3.22 -15.14
C LEU A 262 18.68 2.79 -16.37
N ALA A 263 18.17 1.81 -17.10
CA ALA A 263 18.64 1.52 -18.45
C ALA A 263 17.87 2.39 -19.46
N VAL A 264 18.57 3.31 -20.12
CA VAL A 264 18.07 3.98 -21.32
C VAL A 264 18.44 3.11 -22.53
N LEU A 265 17.44 2.52 -23.15
CA LEU A 265 17.59 1.46 -24.13
C LEU A 265 17.77 2.07 -25.53
N GLY A 266 18.94 1.90 -26.13
CA GLY A 266 19.29 2.53 -27.43
C GLY A 266 19.64 1.58 -28.58
N ARG A 267 19.50 0.25 -28.42
CA ARG A 267 19.67 -0.71 -29.53
C ARG A 267 18.38 -0.79 -30.34
N SER A 268 18.48 -0.96 -31.66
CA SER A 268 17.33 -1.11 -32.56
C SER A 268 16.41 -2.21 -32.03
N LEU A 269 15.27 -1.78 -31.52
CA LEU A 269 14.11 -2.60 -31.27
C LEU A 269 13.67 -3.18 -32.62
N LYS A 270 13.50 -4.50 -32.68
CA LYS A 270 12.99 -5.15 -33.88
C LYS A 270 11.57 -5.65 -33.61
N PRO A 271 10.73 -5.80 -34.64
CA PRO A 271 9.45 -6.45 -34.44
C PRO A 271 9.61 -7.90 -33.95
N TRP A 272 8.57 -8.42 -33.31
CA TRP A 272 8.48 -9.83 -32.96
C TRP A 272 7.51 -10.51 -33.94
N GLY A 273 8.02 -11.45 -34.74
CA GLY A 273 7.26 -12.10 -35.82
C GLY A 273 7.27 -11.29 -37.13
N ASP A 274 6.26 -11.52 -37.96
CA ASP A 274 6.17 -10.98 -39.34
C ASP A 274 5.52 -9.59 -39.43
N TYR A 275 5.05 -9.04 -38.31
CA TYR A 275 4.37 -7.73 -38.28
C TYR A 275 5.35 -6.62 -37.93
N ASP A 276 5.13 -5.41 -38.48
CA ASP A 276 5.89 -4.21 -38.09
C ASP A 276 5.52 -3.71 -36.69
N LEU A 277 6.42 -2.95 -36.06
CA LEU A 277 6.13 -2.24 -34.81
C LEU A 277 5.18 -1.07 -35.09
N PHE A 278 3.99 -1.09 -34.53
CA PHE A 278 3.00 -0.04 -34.68
C PHE A 278 3.35 1.19 -33.83
N SER A 279 4.20 1.03 -32.81
CA SER A 279 4.62 2.10 -31.90
C SER A 279 3.42 2.81 -31.25
N SER A 280 2.38 2.02 -30.96
CA SER A 280 1.13 2.45 -30.37
C SER A 280 0.71 1.44 -29.31
N SER A 281 0.19 1.94 -28.18
CA SER A 281 -0.31 1.09 -27.08
C SER A 281 0.73 0.07 -26.58
N LEU A 282 0.33 -1.20 -26.42
CA LEU A 282 1.14 -2.31 -25.93
C LEU A 282 1.42 -3.29 -27.06
N GLU A 283 2.68 -3.61 -27.30
CA GLU A 283 3.05 -4.56 -28.36
C GLU A 283 4.29 -5.41 -28.00
N PHE A 284 4.43 -6.57 -28.65
CA PHE A 284 5.65 -7.37 -28.54
C PHE A 284 6.77 -6.82 -29.41
N ALA A 285 8.00 -6.98 -28.93
CA ALA A 285 9.19 -6.64 -29.69
C ALA A 285 10.34 -7.60 -29.37
N THR A 286 11.38 -7.56 -30.19
CA THR A 286 12.64 -8.26 -29.96
C THR A 286 13.68 -7.26 -29.45
N TYR A 287 14.20 -7.49 -28.23
CA TYR A 287 15.30 -6.74 -27.66
C TYR A 287 16.40 -7.70 -27.19
N ARG A 288 17.63 -7.52 -27.70
CA ARG A 288 18.78 -8.41 -27.40
C ARG A 288 18.48 -9.91 -27.61
N ASN A 289 17.78 -10.23 -28.70
CA ASN A 289 17.34 -11.59 -29.06
C ASN A 289 16.39 -12.25 -28.04
N GLN A 290 15.71 -11.45 -27.23
CA GLN A 290 14.64 -11.91 -26.34
C GLN A 290 13.33 -11.20 -26.71
N GLN A 291 12.22 -11.92 -26.58
CA GLN A 291 10.91 -11.33 -26.65
C GLN A 291 10.69 -10.44 -25.43
N VAL A 292 10.22 -9.22 -25.68
CA VAL A 292 9.88 -8.23 -24.66
C VAL A 292 8.53 -7.62 -24.98
N LEU A 293 7.90 -7.01 -23.98
CA LEU A 293 6.68 -6.24 -24.15
C LEU A 293 7.03 -4.76 -24.00
N ILE A 294 6.56 -3.91 -24.90
CA ILE A 294 6.77 -2.47 -24.83
C ILE A 294 5.44 -1.73 -24.79
N GLN A 295 5.35 -0.79 -23.85
CA GLN A 295 4.22 0.11 -23.71
C GLN A 295 4.62 1.51 -24.16
N TRP A 296 3.88 2.05 -25.12
CA TRP A 296 4.15 3.34 -25.73
C TRP A 296 3.26 4.45 -25.19
N LYS A 297 3.88 5.58 -24.87
CA LYS A 297 3.23 6.87 -24.67
C LYS A 297 3.49 7.76 -25.88
N THR A 298 2.42 8.23 -26.49
CA THR A 298 2.44 9.28 -27.52
C THR A 298 2.53 10.64 -26.85
N THR A 299 3.39 11.51 -27.38
CA THR A 299 3.52 12.89 -26.91
C THR A 299 3.66 13.84 -28.09
N GLU A 300 3.29 15.11 -27.89
CA GLU A 300 3.64 16.15 -28.85
C GLU A 300 5.15 16.44 -28.81
N ARG A 301 5.73 16.75 -29.97
CA ARG A 301 7.17 17.01 -30.11
C ARG A 301 7.66 18.14 -29.21
N ILE A 302 6.82 19.15 -28.98
CA ILE A 302 7.13 20.32 -28.14
C ILE A 302 7.30 19.91 -26.66
N GLN A 303 6.66 18.82 -26.23
CA GLN A 303 6.66 18.35 -24.85
C GLN A 303 7.67 17.23 -24.60
N TRP A 304 8.47 16.85 -25.60
CA TRP A 304 9.40 15.71 -25.57
C TRP A 304 10.38 15.75 -24.40
N GLU A 305 11.07 16.87 -24.17
CA GLU A 305 12.07 16.99 -23.10
C GLU A 305 11.42 16.81 -21.72
N ARG A 306 10.24 17.42 -21.55
CA ARG A 306 9.47 17.36 -20.31
C ARG A 306 9.01 15.93 -20.00
N TYR A 307 8.42 15.26 -20.98
CA TYR A 307 8.02 13.86 -20.84
C TYR A 307 9.20 12.92 -20.73
N THR A 308 10.36 13.24 -21.32
CA THR A 308 11.58 12.45 -21.13
C THR A 308 11.97 12.39 -19.65
N VAL A 309 11.92 13.51 -18.93
CA VAL A 309 12.22 13.52 -17.48
C VAL A 309 11.20 12.67 -16.73
N GLN A 310 9.91 12.88 -16.98
CA GLN A 310 8.83 12.14 -16.32
C GLN A 310 8.92 10.63 -16.58
N MET A 311 9.12 10.22 -17.83
CA MET A 311 9.18 8.82 -18.24
C MET A 311 10.42 8.11 -17.70
N LYS A 312 11.54 8.84 -17.51
CA LYS A 312 12.71 8.30 -16.81
C LYS A 312 12.42 8.09 -15.32
N CYS A 313 11.76 9.04 -14.65
CA CYS A 313 11.33 8.87 -13.25
C CYS A 313 10.35 7.70 -13.11
N LEU A 314 9.36 7.62 -14.00
CA LEU A 314 8.42 6.49 -14.06
C LEU A 314 9.16 5.16 -14.27
N ALA A 315 10.12 5.09 -15.19
CA ALA A 315 10.88 3.86 -15.40
C ALA A 315 11.67 3.43 -14.15
N VAL A 316 12.29 4.37 -13.41
CA VAL A 316 12.95 4.08 -12.12
C VAL A 316 11.94 3.61 -11.06
N PHE A 317 10.76 4.23 -11.02
CA PHE A 317 9.67 3.81 -10.15
C PHE A 317 9.20 2.38 -10.47
N LEU A 318 8.97 2.08 -11.75
CA LEU A 318 8.52 0.76 -12.21
C LEU A 318 9.60 -0.33 -12.02
N LEU A 319 10.88 0.02 -12.16
CA LEU A 319 12.01 -0.85 -11.80
C LEU A 319 12.02 -1.22 -10.31
N SER A 320 11.30 -0.46 -9.47
CA SER A 320 11.22 -0.67 -8.03
C SER A 320 10.01 -1.53 -7.60
N LEU A 321 9.12 -1.90 -8.53
CA LEU A 321 8.01 -2.83 -8.31
C LEU A 321 8.53 -4.27 -8.23
N SER A 322 9.23 -4.58 -7.14
CA SER A 322 9.97 -5.84 -6.98
C SER A 322 9.17 -6.97 -6.32
N ASP A 323 8.04 -6.66 -5.66
CA ASP A 323 7.20 -7.63 -4.98
C ASP A 323 6.00 -8.06 -5.85
N LYS A 324 5.57 -9.31 -5.70
CA LYS A 324 4.47 -9.89 -6.50
C LYS A 324 3.12 -9.20 -6.28
N SER A 325 2.94 -8.54 -5.13
CA SER A 325 1.71 -7.79 -4.80
C SER A 325 1.41 -6.60 -5.71
N PHE A 326 2.35 -6.17 -6.55
CA PHE A 326 2.10 -5.17 -7.59
C PHE A 326 1.49 -5.75 -8.86
N HIS A 327 1.50 -7.09 -9.00
CA HIS A 327 1.01 -7.81 -10.17
C HIS A 327 1.47 -7.17 -11.48
N SER A 328 2.71 -6.70 -11.56
CA SER A 328 3.24 -6.01 -12.74
C SER A 328 4.40 -6.79 -13.33
N LEU A 329 4.59 -6.69 -14.65
CA LEU A 329 5.74 -7.29 -15.30
C LEU A 329 7.03 -6.54 -14.88
N PRO A 330 8.17 -7.23 -14.73
CA PRO A 330 9.39 -6.56 -14.34
C PRO A 330 9.85 -5.59 -15.43
N CYS A 331 9.95 -4.31 -15.07
CA CYS A 331 10.44 -3.26 -15.95
C CYS A 331 11.92 -3.49 -16.31
N LEU A 332 12.27 -3.30 -17.58
CA LEU A 332 13.64 -3.35 -18.10
C LEU A 332 14.26 -1.96 -18.26
N GLY A 333 13.44 -0.94 -18.49
CA GLY A 333 13.91 0.43 -18.63
C GLY A 333 13.08 1.26 -19.61
N TYR A 334 13.68 2.39 -20.00
CA TYR A 334 13.07 3.41 -20.83
C TYR A 334 13.65 3.37 -22.25
N TYR A 335 12.79 3.35 -23.27
CA TYR A 335 13.16 3.38 -24.69
C TYR A 335 12.69 4.70 -25.34
N PRO A 336 13.60 5.63 -25.65
CA PRO A 336 13.25 6.86 -26.37
C PRO A 336 13.14 6.62 -27.88
N LEU A 337 11.96 6.83 -28.46
CA LEU A 337 11.75 6.86 -29.91
C LEU A 337 11.38 8.27 -30.37
N GLU A 338 12.37 9.17 -30.33
CA GLU A 338 12.20 10.60 -30.58
C GLU A 338 11.70 10.91 -31.99
N ALA A 339 12.17 10.16 -33.00
CA ALA A 339 11.78 10.33 -34.39
C ALA A 339 10.26 10.21 -34.60
N GLN A 340 9.55 9.50 -33.72
CA GLN A 340 8.10 9.32 -33.76
C GLN A 340 7.37 10.01 -32.59
N SER A 341 8.08 10.77 -31.75
CA SER A 341 7.55 11.35 -30.52
C SER A 341 6.84 10.30 -29.64
N ARG A 342 7.55 9.19 -29.39
CA ARG A 342 7.09 8.06 -28.57
C ARG A 342 8.05 7.76 -27.43
N HIS A 343 7.51 7.63 -26.24
CA HIS A 343 8.23 7.16 -25.05
C HIS A 343 7.83 5.71 -24.76
N GLY A 344 8.79 4.79 -24.75
CA GLY A 344 8.54 3.38 -24.46
C GLY A 344 8.97 2.99 -23.06
N ILE A 345 8.11 2.26 -22.34
CA ILE A 345 8.50 1.48 -21.16
C ILE A 345 8.56 0.02 -21.57
N MET A 346 9.70 -0.62 -21.35
CA MET A 346 9.91 -2.01 -21.75
C MET A 346 9.82 -2.93 -20.53
N TYR A 347 9.16 -4.07 -20.71
CA TYR A 347 8.96 -5.09 -19.70
C TYR A 347 9.56 -6.42 -20.15
N SER A 348 10.09 -7.17 -19.17
CA SER A 348 10.53 -8.55 -19.36
C SER A 348 9.36 -9.51 -19.20
N LEU A 349 9.46 -10.66 -19.87
CA LEU A 349 8.51 -11.76 -19.75
C LEU A 349 9.05 -12.81 -18.74
N PRO A 350 8.18 -13.60 -18.09
CA PRO A 350 8.58 -14.48 -16.98
C PRO A 350 9.70 -15.47 -17.32
N GLU A 351 9.67 -16.05 -18.52
CA GLU A 351 10.67 -17.01 -19.00
C GLU A 351 10.96 -16.79 -20.48
N SER A 352 12.10 -17.31 -20.95
CA SER A 352 12.42 -17.28 -22.39
C SER A 352 11.49 -18.22 -23.15
N GLY A 353 10.63 -17.66 -24.00
CA GLY A 353 9.67 -18.40 -24.81
C GLY A 353 9.03 -17.51 -25.86
N ASP A 354 8.14 -18.09 -26.67
CA ASP A 354 7.25 -17.33 -27.56
C ASP A 354 5.89 -17.16 -26.87
N TRP A 355 5.72 -16.04 -26.22
CA TRP A 355 4.53 -15.65 -25.49
C TRP A 355 3.55 -14.91 -26.39
N ASP A 356 2.28 -15.04 -26.07
CA ASP A 356 1.21 -14.18 -26.52
C ASP A 356 0.52 -13.57 -25.28
N PHE A 357 -0.32 -12.55 -25.48
CA PHE A 357 -1.12 -11.97 -24.40
C PHE A 357 -2.58 -11.76 -24.78
N ARG A 358 -3.48 -11.82 -23.80
CA ARG A 358 -4.87 -11.39 -23.93
C ARG A 358 -5.19 -10.39 -22.83
N SER A 359 -5.91 -9.32 -23.16
CA SER A 359 -6.45 -8.43 -22.14
C SER A 359 -7.69 -9.02 -21.50
N LEU A 360 -8.02 -8.60 -20.28
CA LEU A 360 -9.25 -8.98 -19.60
C LEU A 360 -10.47 -8.58 -20.44
N LYS A 361 -10.44 -7.40 -21.09
CA LYS A 361 -11.48 -6.98 -22.04
C LYS A 361 -11.71 -8.04 -23.12
N THR A 362 -10.63 -8.54 -23.72
CA THR A 362 -10.70 -9.57 -24.77
C THR A 362 -11.29 -10.86 -24.22
N LEU A 363 -10.79 -11.35 -23.08
CA LEU A 363 -11.26 -12.60 -22.48
C LEU A 363 -12.74 -12.53 -22.06
N ILE A 364 -13.20 -11.39 -21.54
CA ILE A 364 -14.61 -11.18 -21.20
C ILE A 364 -15.51 -11.26 -22.44
N SER A 365 -15.06 -10.73 -23.58
CA SER A 365 -15.82 -10.75 -24.83
C SER A 365 -15.81 -12.10 -25.55
N THR A 366 -14.78 -12.90 -25.36
CA THR A 366 -14.52 -14.12 -26.17
C THR A 366 -14.77 -15.40 -25.41
N HIS A 367 -14.50 -15.41 -24.10
CA HIS A 367 -14.61 -16.59 -23.27
C HIS A 367 -15.98 -16.67 -22.60
N PRO A 368 -16.80 -17.71 -22.84
CA PRO A 368 -18.22 -17.70 -22.46
C PRO A 368 -18.47 -17.91 -20.96
N PHE A 369 -17.56 -18.54 -20.23
CA PHE A 369 -17.78 -18.89 -18.83
C PHE A 369 -16.50 -18.83 -18.00
N VAL A 370 -16.58 -18.20 -16.82
CA VAL A 370 -15.50 -18.18 -15.83
C VAL A 370 -16.06 -18.38 -14.43
N SER A 371 -15.39 -19.22 -13.65
CA SER A 371 -15.78 -19.47 -12.27
C SER A 371 -15.76 -18.19 -11.44
N LEU A 372 -16.70 -18.03 -10.52
CA LEU A 372 -16.71 -16.88 -9.61
C LEU A 372 -15.40 -16.80 -8.80
N LYS A 373 -14.86 -17.96 -8.39
CA LYS A 373 -13.55 -18.04 -7.73
C LYS A 373 -12.45 -17.35 -8.53
N ARG A 374 -12.32 -17.67 -9.82
CA ARG A 374 -11.25 -17.09 -10.65
C ARG A 374 -11.44 -15.58 -10.84
N ARG A 375 -12.69 -15.14 -10.99
CA ARG A 375 -13.02 -13.71 -11.05
C ARG A 375 -12.61 -12.98 -9.77
N LEU A 376 -12.83 -13.60 -8.60
CA LEU A 376 -12.45 -13.05 -7.31
C LEU A 376 -10.94 -12.99 -7.09
N GLU A 377 -10.20 -13.99 -7.58
CA GLU A 377 -8.74 -13.95 -7.59
C GLU A 377 -8.25 -12.73 -8.38
N ILE A 378 -8.75 -12.54 -9.61
CA ILE A 378 -8.42 -11.37 -10.44
C ILE A 378 -8.79 -10.05 -9.73
N MET A 379 -9.99 -9.97 -9.13
CA MET A 379 -10.41 -8.77 -8.38
C MET A 379 -9.45 -8.45 -7.22
N ARG A 380 -9.03 -9.48 -6.46
CA ARG A 380 -8.12 -9.31 -5.33
C ARG A 380 -6.76 -8.80 -5.77
N GLU A 381 -6.20 -9.36 -6.85
CA GLU A 381 -4.88 -8.98 -7.37
C GLU A 381 -4.85 -7.53 -7.89
N ILE A 382 -5.95 -7.08 -8.51
CA ILE A 382 -6.12 -5.68 -8.88
C ILE A 382 -6.20 -4.80 -7.63
N ALA A 383 -6.99 -5.19 -6.62
CA ALA A 383 -7.12 -4.45 -5.38
C ALA A 383 -5.79 -4.35 -4.61
N ASP A 384 -5.01 -5.43 -4.57
CA ASP A 384 -3.68 -5.48 -3.95
C ASP A 384 -2.72 -4.49 -4.62
N THR A 385 -2.72 -4.48 -5.96
CA THR A 385 -1.90 -3.54 -6.74
C THR A 385 -2.24 -2.09 -6.42
N VAL A 386 -3.53 -1.74 -6.47
CA VAL A 386 -4.02 -0.39 -6.18
C VAL A 386 -3.68 0.01 -4.74
N LEU A 387 -3.89 -0.90 -3.77
CA LEU A 387 -3.54 -0.66 -2.37
C LEU A 387 -2.04 -0.39 -2.18
N GLN A 388 -1.14 -1.13 -2.86
CA GLN A 388 0.30 -0.87 -2.74
C GLN A 388 0.68 0.48 -3.33
N LEU A 389 0.19 0.80 -4.54
CA LEU A 389 0.50 2.07 -5.20
C LEU A 389 0.01 3.26 -4.36
N HIS A 390 -1.24 3.20 -3.88
CA HIS A 390 -1.83 4.24 -3.04
C HIS A 390 -1.15 4.37 -1.67
N THR A 391 -0.66 3.26 -1.09
CA THR A 391 0.15 3.30 0.14
C THR A 391 1.47 4.03 -0.10
N ALA A 392 2.08 3.88 -1.29
CA ALA A 392 3.29 4.59 -1.67
C ALA A 392 3.04 6.05 -2.12
N GLY A 393 1.78 6.50 -2.16
CA GLY A 393 1.40 7.83 -2.65
C GLY A 393 1.46 7.98 -4.17
N TRP A 394 1.20 6.90 -4.91
CA TRP A 394 1.25 6.85 -6.37
C TRP A 394 -0.08 6.40 -6.97
N LEU A 395 -0.49 6.99 -8.09
CA LEU A 395 -1.77 6.76 -8.77
C LEU A 395 -1.56 6.02 -10.09
N HIS A 396 -2.43 5.08 -10.42
CA HIS A 396 -2.37 4.31 -11.66
C HIS A 396 -2.86 5.10 -12.87
N LYS A 397 -4.02 5.77 -12.76
CA LYS A 397 -4.62 6.71 -13.74
C LYS A 397 -5.13 6.13 -15.05
N SER A 398 -4.70 4.93 -15.43
CA SER A 398 -5.11 4.25 -16.66
C SER A 398 -5.79 2.90 -16.36
N LEU A 399 -6.35 2.69 -15.16
CA LEU A 399 -6.88 1.38 -14.78
C LEU A 399 -8.15 1.05 -15.60
N ARG A 400 -8.13 -0.04 -16.37
CA ARG A 400 -9.25 -0.55 -17.18
C ARG A 400 -9.00 -2.01 -17.57
N SER A 401 -10.02 -2.73 -18.05
CA SER A 401 -9.89 -4.15 -18.42
C SER A 401 -8.94 -4.41 -19.59
N GLU A 402 -8.63 -3.41 -20.42
CA GLU A 402 -7.56 -3.52 -21.45
C GLU A 402 -6.16 -3.59 -20.84
N ASN A 403 -5.98 -2.99 -19.67
CA ASN A 403 -4.70 -2.86 -18.98
C ASN A 403 -4.49 -3.95 -17.92
N ILE A 404 -5.35 -4.98 -17.92
CA ILE A 404 -5.14 -6.22 -17.20
C ILE A 404 -4.86 -7.29 -18.25
N ILE A 405 -3.64 -7.81 -18.32
CA ILE A 405 -3.22 -8.77 -19.33
C ILE A 405 -2.89 -10.12 -18.73
N PHE A 406 -3.03 -11.16 -19.53
CA PHE A 406 -2.72 -12.54 -19.20
C PHE A 406 -1.74 -13.08 -20.23
N LEU A 407 -0.73 -13.84 -19.78
CA LEU A 407 0.34 -14.36 -20.63
C LEU A 407 0.23 -15.89 -20.77
N ALA A 408 0.35 -16.39 -21.99
CA ALA A 408 0.47 -17.82 -22.26
C ALA A 408 1.37 -18.06 -23.49
N PRO A 409 1.90 -19.27 -23.69
CA PRO A 409 2.60 -19.62 -24.92
C PRO A 409 1.72 -19.34 -26.15
N ARG A 410 2.32 -18.84 -27.23
CA ARG A 410 1.59 -18.53 -28.47
C ARG A 410 0.84 -19.77 -28.98
N GLY A 411 -0.42 -19.56 -29.39
CA GLY A 411 -1.30 -20.63 -29.84
C GLY A 411 -2.04 -21.37 -28.73
N SER A 412 -1.84 -21.00 -27.46
CA SER A 412 -2.68 -21.50 -26.36
C SER A 412 -4.13 -21.06 -26.51
N ASP A 413 -5.05 -21.82 -25.93
CA ASP A 413 -6.45 -21.42 -25.85
C ASP A 413 -6.67 -20.34 -24.77
N GLU A 414 -7.85 -19.71 -24.81
CA GLU A 414 -8.26 -18.67 -23.84
C GLU A 414 -8.34 -19.16 -22.38
N THR A 415 -8.61 -20.44 -22.14
CA THR A 415 -8.64 -21.00 -20.78
C THR A 415 -7.25 -21.01 -20.17
N VAL A 416 -6.20 -21.26 -20.96
CA VAL A 416 -4.80 -21.21 -20.50
C VAL A 416 -4.43 -19.78 -20.12
N PHE A 417 -4.78 -18.79 -20.94
CA PHE A 417 -4.59 -17.38 -20.59
C PHE A 417 -5.32 -17.03 -19.30
N LEU A 418 -6.60 -17.35 -19.21
CA LEU A 418 -7.42 -17.01 -18.06
C LEU A 418 -6.92 -17.64 -16.75
N ASN A 419 -6.34 -18.84 -16.81
CA ASN A 419 -5.75 -19.53 -15.66
C ASN A 419 -4.32 -19.06 -15.33
N SER A 420 -3.69 -18.24 -16.18
CA SER A 420 -2.38 -17.63 -15.90
C SER A 420 -2.49 -16.42 -14.97
N GLU A 421 -1.39 -15.99 -14.36
CA GLU A 421 -1.36 -14.80 -13.50
C GLU A 421 -1.79 -13.54 -14.29
N PRO A 422 -2.70 -12.70 -13.76
CA PRO A 422 -2.99 -11.39 -14.33
C PRO A 422 -1.82 -10.43 -14.06
N TYR A 423 -1.55 -9.58 -15.05
CA TYR A 423 -0.61 -8.48 -14.94
C TYR A 423 -1.28 -7.14 -15.19
N VAL A 424 -1.11 -6.21 -14.26
CA VAL A 424 -1.45 -4.80 -14.40
C VAL A 424 -0.34 -4.13 -15.22
N ILE A 425 -0.78 -3.46 -16.28
CA ILE A 425 -0.01 -2.56 -17.14
C ILE A 425 -0.77 -1.22 -17.23
N GLY A 426 -0.42 -0.31 -18.14
CA GLY A 426 -1.13 0.97 -18.21
C GLY A 426 -0.46 2.08 -17.42
N TYR A 427 0.84 1.95 -17.11
CA TYR A 427 1.53 2.91 -16.23
C TYR A 427 1.95 4.19 -16.94
N GLU A 428 1.73 4.33 -18.25
CA GLU A 428 2.16 5.48 -19.05
C GLU A 428 1.61 6.84 -18.54
N TYR A 429 0.48 6.81 -17.82
CA TYR A 429 -0.12 7.99 -17.19
C TYR A 429 0.05 8.02 -15.67
N SER A 430 0.70 7.01 -15.09
CA SER A 430 0.85 6.80 -13.66
C SER A 430 1.82 7.83 -13.06
N ARG A 431 1.42 8.48 -11.97
CA ARG A 431 2.16 9.56 -11.31
C ARG A 431 1.69 9.74 -9.87
N SER A 432 2.38 10.54 -9.05
CA SER A 432 1.91 10.82 -7.69
C SER A 432 0.80 11.88 -7.61
N ASP A 433 0.18 11.91 -6.43
CA ASP A 433 -0.99 12.72 -6.07
C ASP A 433 -0.59 14.14 -5.63
N THR A 434 -0.34 15.06 -6.57
CA THR A 434 -0.14 16.49 -6.26
C THR A 434 -0.82 17.44 -7.25
N SER A 435 -1.19 18.63 -6.75
CA SER A 435 -1.78 19.74 -7.52
C SER A 435 -0.86 20.19 -8.66
N ASP A 436 0.44 20.28 -8.41
CA ASP A 436 1.44 20.63 -9.42
C ASP A 436 1.48 19.58 -10.53
N SER A 437 1.56 18.28 -10.19
CA SER A 437 1.53 17.20 -11.20
C SER A 437 0.27 17.25 -12.07
N ALA A 438 -0.85 17.60 -11.44
CA ALA A 438 -2.13 17.73 -12.12
C ALA A 438 -2.20 18.92 -13.05
N ALA A 439 -1.73 20.10 -12.62
CA ALA A 439 -1.68 21.30 -13.44
C ALA A 439 -0.63 21.21 -14.56
N LEU A 440 0.46 20.48 -14.32
CA LEU A 440 1.58 20.34 -15.23
C LEU A 440 1.26 19.40 -16.40
N PHE A 441 0.50 18.33 -16.15
CA PHE A 441 0.30 17.23 -17.10
C PHE A 441 -1.19 16.89 -17.28
N THR A 442 -2.07 17.89 -17.29
CA THR A 442 -3.49 17.79 -17.66
C THR A 442 -3.63 17.58 -19.16
N GLU A 443 -3.11 16.47 -19.67
CA GLU A 443 -3.47 15.99 -21.00
C GLU A 443 -4.99 15.82 -21.06
N LEU A 444 -5.60 16.40 -22.10
CA LEU A 444 -6.94 16.04 -22.51
C LEU A 444 -6.99 14.51 -22.71
N PRO A 445 -8.10 13.85 -22.37
CA PRO A 445 -8.31 12.45 -22.68
C PRO A 445 -7.76 12.08 -24.06
N ASP A 446 -7.09 10.94 -24.18
CA ASP A 446 -7.15 10.19 -25.43
C ASP A 446 -8.61 10.19 -25.87
N THR A 447 -8.90 10.52 -27.13
CA THR A 447 -10.26 10.68 -27.67
C THR A 447 -11.08 9.37 -27.70
N ASP A 448 -10.59 8.34 -27.02
CA ASP A 448 -11.26 7.05 -26.89
C ASP A 448 -12.32 7.10 -25.80
N LEU A 449 -13.58 7.16 -26.25
CA LEU A 449 -14.73 7.18 -25.37
C LEU A 449 -14.85 5.88 -24.56
N ALA A 450 -14.32 4.75 -25.06
CA ALA A 450 -14.35 3.48 -24.35
C ALA A 450 -13.47 3.50 -23.09
N ALA A 451 -12.27 4.08 -23.18
CA ALA A 451 -11.41 4.31 -22.02
C ALA A 451 -12.06 5.29 -21.02
N ASP A 452 -12.78 6.30 -21.49
CA ASP A 452 -13.44 7.30 -20.64
C ASP A 452 -14.58 6.73 -19.77
N LEU A 453 -15.17 5.59 -20.15
CA LEU A 453 -16.17 4.89 -19.31
C LEU A 453 -15.61 4.52 -17.93
N TYR A 454 -14.32 4.18 -17.84
CA TYR A 454 -13.63 3.83 -16.59
C TYR A 454 -13.25 5.05 -15.75
N ARG A 455 -13.34 6.26 -16.30
CA ARG A 455 -12.99 7.48 -15.58
C ARG A 455 -14.15 7.94 -14.72
N HIS A 456 -13.86 8.38 -13.51
CA HIS A 456 -14.86 8.99 -12.64
C HIS A 456 -15.49 10.22 -13.32
N PRO A 457 -16.80 10.48 -13.18
CA PRO A 457 -17.47 11.62 -13.82
C PRO A 457 -16.78 12.98 -13.58
N GLN A 458 -16.32 13.23 -12.34
CA GLN A 458 -15.58 14.44 -11.97
C GLN A 458 -14.16 14.52 -12.58
N ALA A 459 -13.65 13.43 -13.15
CA ALA A 459 -12.36 13.38 -13.85
C ALA A 459 -12.50 13.52 -15.38
N ARG A 460 -13.72 13.68 -15.90
CA ARG A 460 -14.02 13.79 -17.34
C ARG A 460 -14.18 15.26 -17.77
N GLY A 461 -13.91 15.52 -19.05
CA GLY A 461 -14.18 16.82 -19.69
C GLY A 461 -13.19 17.94 -19.35
N ALA A 462 -13.58 19.17 -19.72
CA ALA A 462 -12.74 20.36 -19.62
C ALA A 462 -12.61 20.90 -18.18
N ASN A 463 -13.65 20.75 -17.37
CA ASN A 463 -13.69 21.21 -15.97
C ASN A 463 -13.37 20.08 -14.99
N ARG A 464 -12.55 19.10 -15.41
CA ARG A 464 -12.20 17.95 -14.59
C ARG A 464 -11.40 18.36 -13.36
N GLU A 465 -11.62 17.62 -12.28
CA GLU A 465 -10.78 17.71 -11.09
C GLU A 465 -9.40 17.11 -11.33
N THR A 466 -8.43 17.57 -10.54
CA THR A 466 -7.15 16.90 -10.35
C THR A 466 -7.39 15.44 -9.98
N PHE A 467 -6.67 14.53 -10.66
CA PHE A 467 -6.81 13.11 -10.43
C PHE A 467 -6.37 12.73 -9.01
N GLN A 468 -7.19 11.93 -8.32
CA GLN A 468 -7.02 11.52 -6.92
C GLN A 468 -7.21 10.00 -6.78
N LYS A 469 -6.81 9.42 -5.63
CA LYS A 469 -6.94 7.98 -5.33
C LYS A 469 -8.36 7.44 -5.59
N ARG A 470 -9.41 8.22 -5.28
CA ARG A 470 -10.82 7.83 -5.51
C ARG A 470 -11.17 7.57 -6.98
N PHE A 471 -10.42 8.12 -7.93
CA PHE A 471 -10.66 7.87 -9.35
C PHE A 471 -10.08 6.53 -9.81
N ASP A 472 -8.96 6.08 -9.24
CA ASP A 472 -8.49 4.70 -9.41
C ASP A 472 -9.45 3.70 -8.73
N MET A 473 -10.03 4.06 -7.59
CA MET A 473 -11.09 3.26 -6.93
C MET A 473 -12.33 3.10 -7.81
N TYR A 474 -12.80 4.17 -8.45
CA TYR A 474 -13.92 4.13 -9.38
C TYR A 474 -13.61 3.25 -10.60
N ALA A 475 -12.42 3.37 -11.17
CA ALA A 475 -11.98 2.54 -12.28
C ALA A 475 -11.91 1.05 -11.89
N MET A 476 -11.43 0.76 -10.68
CA MET A 476 -11.45 -0.59 -10.11
C MET A 476 -12.88 -1.13 -9.97
N ALA A 477 -13.83 -0.31 -9.49
CA ALA A 477 -15.24 -0.68 -9.40
C ALA A 477 -15.86 -1.01 -10.78
N CYS A 478 -15.41 -0.32 -11.83
CA CYS A 478 -15.83 -0.61 -13.20
C CYS A 478 -15.38 -2.01 -13.62
N ILE A 479 -14.10 -2.33 -13.40
CA ILE A 479 -13.55 -3.66 -13.72
C ILE A 479 -14.22 -4.75 -12.88
N PHE A 480 -14.50 -4.48 -11.60
CA PHE A 480 -15.19 -5.44 -10.72
C PHE A 480 -16.60 -5.74 -11.21
N THR A 481 -17.30 -4.72 -11.72
CA THR A 481 -18.61 -4.87 -12.34
C THR A 481 -18.52 -5.73 -13.61
N GLU A 482 -17.51 -5.50 -14.46
CA GLU A 482 -17.25 -6.35 -15.63
C GLU A 482 -16.97 -7.80 -15.25
N LEU A 483 -16.16 -8.03 -14.20
CA LEU A 483 -15.86 -9.37 -13.69
C LEU A 483 -17.12 -10.05 -13.16
N ILE A 484 -17.91 -9.40 -12.30
CA ILE A 484 -19.12 -9.97 -11.71
C ILE A 484 -20.18 -10.30 -12.77
N MET A 485 -20.38 -9.42 -13.74
CA MET A 485 -21.35 -9.66 -14.82
C MET A 485 -20.78 -10.49 -15.96
N TRP A 486 -19.45 -10.66 -15.99
CA TRP A 486 -18.69 -11.26 -17.08
C TRP A 486 -19.10 -10.71 -18.46
N LYS A 487 -19.16 -9.38 -18.55
CA LYS A 487 -19.54 -8.63 -19.77
C LYS A 487 -18.74 -7.34 -19.89
N PRO A 488 -18.46 -6.85 -21.10
CA PRO A 488 -17.80 -5.56 -21.29
C PRO A 488 -18.62 -4.42 -20.71
N LEU A 489 -17.96 -3.43 -20.12
CA LEU A 489 -18.62 -2.32 -19.42
C LEU A 489 -19.60 -1.55 -20.31
N VAL A 490 -19.25 -1.35 -21.59
CA VAL A 490 -20.12 -0.70 -22.58
C VAL A 490 -21.44 -1.45 -22.80
N GLU A 491 -21.41 -2.78 -22.78
CA GLU A 491 -22.61 -3.61 -22.95
C GLU A 491 -23.48 -3.60 -21.69
N ILE A 492 -22.84 -3.59 -20.52
CA ILE A 492 -23.53 -3.45 -19.23
C ILE A 492 -24.29 -2.12 -19.21
N PHE A 493 -23.62 -1.01 -19.48
CA PHE A 493 -24.30 0.29 -19.55
C PHE A 493 -25.37 0.32 -20.65
N SER A 494 -25.14 -0.31 -21.80
CA SER A 494 -26.16 -0.41 -22.84
C SER A 494 -27.40 -1.19 -22.41
N SER A 495 -27.26 -2.15 -21.50
CA SER A 495 -28.36 -3.00 -21.06
C SER A 495 -29.23 -2.32 -19.99
N TYR A 496 -28.64 -1.46 -19.16
CA TYR A 496 -29.33 -0.94 -17.96
C TYR A 496 -29.47 0.58 -17.90
N VAL A 497 -28.61 1.35 -18.57
CA VAL A 497 -28.55 2.82 -18.40
C VAL A 497 -28.79 3.55 -19.71
N THR A 498 -28.08 3.19 -20.78
CA THR A 498 -28.10 3.94 -22.05
C THR A 498 -28.21 2.98 -23.24
N PRO A 499 -29.42 2.58 -23.65
CA PRO A 499 -29.62 1.69 -24.79
C PRO A 499 -28.91 2.18 -26.06
N GLY A 500 -28.16 1.31 -26.74
CA GLY A 500 -27.44 1.65 -27.97
C GLY A 500 -26.14 2.41 -27.76
N LEU A 501 -25.60 2.45 -26.52
CA LEU A 501 -24.41 3.20 -26.16
C LEU A 501 -23.22 2.99 -27.10
N ALA A 502 -22.92 1.73 -27.46
CA ALA A 502 -21.77 1.41 -28.32
C ALA A 502 -21.88 2.11 -29.70
N SER A 503 -23.07 2.08 -30.31
CA SER A 503 -23.32 2.75 -31.59
C SER A 503 -23.20 4.27 -31.47
N THR A 504 -23.74 4.84 -30.39
CA THR A 504 -23.65 6.29 -30.11
C THR A 504 -22.20 6.74 -29.90
N MET A 505 -21.41 5.97 -29.15
CA MET A 505 -19.99 6.26 -28.93
C MET A 505 -19.20 6.20 -30.25
N ASN A 506 -19.41 5.16 -31.06
CA ASN A 506 -18.74 5.04 -32.36
C ASN A 506 -19.07 6.22 -33.29
N ALA A 507 -20.34 6.64 -33.35
CA ALA A 507 -20.76 7.79 -34.13
C ALA A 507 -20.11 9.09 -33.62
N ALA A 508 -20.16 9.32 -32.30
CA ALA A 508 -19.58 10.50 -31.67
C ALA A 508 -18.06 10.59 -31.85
N GLN A 509 -17.36 9.47 -31.75
CA GLN A 509 -15.91 9.42 -31.96
C GLN A 509 -15.53 9.69 -33.42
N ALA A 510 -16.34 9.22 -34.37
CA ALA A 510 -16.15 9.52 -35.79
C ALA A 510 -16.43 11.00 -36.15
N SER A 511 -17.41 11.63 -35.48
CA SER A 511 -17.76 13.06 -35.67
C SER A 511 -16.98 14.01 -34.75
N ASN A 512 -16.14 13.50 -33.85
CA ASN A 512 -15.46 14.26 -32.80
C ASN A 512 -16.45 15.08 -31.93
N GLU A 513 -17.63 14.50 -31.67
CA GLU A 513 -18.71 15.10 -30.90
C GLU A 513 -18.61 14.72 -29.42
N ALA A 514 -18.84 15.69 -28.54
CA ALA A 514 -18.87 15.45 -27.10
C ALA A 514 -20.22 14.83 -26.70
N ILE A 515 -20.19 13.64 -26.09
CA ILE A 515 -21.38 12.98 -25.55
C ILE A 515 -21.29 12.81 -24.04
N LYS A 516 -22.44 12.80 -23.36
CA LYS A 516 -22.51 12.44 -21.94
C LYS A 516 -22.40 10.92 -21.81
N LEU A 517 -21.30 10.46 -21.23
CA LEU A 517 -21.08 9.04 -20.92
C LEU A 517 -21.78 8.66 -19.60
N PRO A 518 -22.33 7.43 -19.49
CA PRO A 518 -22.94 6.96 -18.26
C PRO A 518 -21.92 6.77 -17.13
N SER A 519 -22.41 6.65 -15.90
CA SER A 519 -21.58 6.40 -14.72
C SER A 519 -22.02 5.16 -13.94
N LEU A 520 -21.12 4.63 -13.10
CA LEU A 520 -21.48 3.57 -12.16
C LEU A 520 -22.53 4.03 -11.15
N GLU A 521 -22.59 5.31 -10.81
CA GLU A 521 -23.65 5.84 -9.94
C GLU A 521 -25.04 5.65 -10.58
N GLU A 522 -25.17 5.98 -11.87
CA GLU A 522 -26.41 5.76 -12.64
C GLU A 522 -26.74 4.25 -12.75
N LEU A 523 -25.73 3.39 -12.91
CA LEU A 523 -25.91 1.94 -12.92
C LEU A 523 -26.37 1.40 -11.55
N LEU A 524 -25.77 1.86 -10.46
CA LEU A 524 -26.08 1.42 -9.10
C LEU A 524 -27.41 1.97 -8.58
N GLN A 525 -27.98 3.00 -9.23
CA GLN A 525 -29.36 3.45 -8.99
C GLN A 525 -30.40 2.61 -9.76
N ASN A 526 -30.00 1.83 -10.76
CA ASN A 526 -30.91 0.97 -11.51
C ASN A 526 -31.19 -0.33 -10.74
N GLU A 527 -32.43 -0.53 -10.29
CA GLU A 527 -32.85 -1.70 -9.51
C GLU A 527 -32.58 -3.05 -10.22
N SER A 528 -32.73 -3.09 -11.55
CA SER A 528 -32.50 -4.32 -12.33
C SER A 528 -31.02 -4.66 -12.43
N ALA A 529 -30.15 -3.65 -12.57
CA ALA A 529 -28.70 -3.82 -12.57
C ALA A 529 -28.22 -4.30 -11.18
N VAL A 530 -28.68 -3.66 -10.10
CA VAL A 530 -28.36 -4.04 -8.71
C VAL A 530 -28.80 -5.47 -8.43
N ARG A 531 -30.06 -5.82 -8.76
CA ARG A 531 -30.55 -7.20 -8.60
C ARG A 531 -29.69 -8.20 -9.35
N CYS A 532 -29.22 -7.85 -10.56
CA CYS A 532 -28.35 -8.74 -11.34
C CYS A 532 -26.96 -8.89 -10.70
N LEU A 533 -26.33 -7.80 -10.26
CA LEU A 533 -25.04 -7.83 -9.57
C LEU A 533 -25.11 -8.67 -8.30
N VAL A 534 -26.09 -8.40 -7.43
CA VAL A 534 -26.30 -9.15 -6.19
C VAL A 534 -26.59 -10.63 -6.48
N TYR A 535 -27.37 -10.95 -7.51
CA TYR A 535 -27.62 -12.35 -7.89
C TYR A 535 -26.34 -13.07 -8.33
N GLN A 536 -25.44 -12.38 -9.05
CA GLN A 536 -24.21 -12.97 -9.60
C GLN A 536 -23.08 -13.11 -8.56
N SER A 537 -23.01 -12.21 -7.56
CA SER A 537 -21.90 -12.16 -6.61
C SER A 537 -22.29 -12.26 -5.13
N GLY A 538 -23.56 -12.14 -4.80
CA GLY A 538 -24.03 -11.96 -3.42
C GLY A 538 -23.79 -10.54 -2.89
N GLU A 539 -24.39 -10.26 -1.74
CA GLU A 539 -24.40 -8.93 -1.10
C GLU A 539 -23.00 -8.44 -0.72
N THR A 540 -22.16 -9.32 -0.16
CA THR A 540 -20.82 -8.93 0.31
C THR A 540 -19.94 -8.38 -0.82
N LEU A 541 -20.02 -8.96 -2.01
CA LEU A 541 -19.24 -8.50 -3.16
C LEU A 541 -19.87 -7.30 -3.85
N PHE A 542 -21.20 -7.20 -3.85
CA PHE A 542 -21.87 -5.98 -4.28
C PHE A 542 -21.45 -4.78 -3.42
N GLU A 543 -21.33 -4.97 -2.10
CA GLU A 543 -20.83 -3.96 -1.17
C GLU A 543 -19.39 -3.52 -1.48
N VAL A 544 -18.52 -4.45 -1.92
CA VAL A 544 -17.17 -4.11 -2.41
C VAL A 544 -17.22 -3.19 -3.62
N VAL A 545 -18.09 -3.47 -4.61
CA VAL A 545 -18.28 -2.63 -5.79
C VAL A 545 -18.81 -1.26 -5.39
N ARG A 546 -19.86 -1.22 -4.57
CA ARG A 546 -20.50 0.02 -4.10
C ARG A 546 -19.50 0.92 -3.40
N LYS A 547 -18.75 0.35 -2.43
CA LYS A 547 -17.71 1.06 -1.67
C LYS A 547 -16.59 1.59 -2.56
N SER A 548 -16.21 0.84 -3.59
CA SER A 548 -15.18 1.27 -4.55
C SER A 548 -15.69 2.39 -5.47
N ALA A 549 -16.96 2.33 -5.90
CA ALA A 549 -17.57 3.31 -6.80
C ALA A 549 -17.90 4.65 -6.10
N SER A 550 -18.27 4.60 -4.82
CA SER A 550 -18.67 5.78 -4.03
C SER A 550 -17.55 6.30 -3.12
N ALA A 551 -16.29 6.02 -3.45
CA ALA A 551 -15.15 6.46 -2.67
C ALA A 551 -15.10 7.99 -2.55
N GLU A 552 -15.20 8.50 -1.32
CA GLU A 552 -15.25 9.93 -1.07
C GLU A 552 -13.88 10.61 -1.28
N ARG A 553 -13.92 11.93 -1.45
CA ARG A 553 -12.69 12.73 -1.49
C ARG A 553 -12.08 12.78 -0.11
N ALA A 554 -10.86 12.27 0.05
CA ALA A 554 -10.10 12.45 1.28
C ALA A 554 -9.77 13.93 1.49
N MET A 555 -9.96 14.46 2.70
CA MET A 555 -9.48 15.79 3.05
C MET A 555 -7.94 15.79 3.19
N GLU A 556 -7.34 16.97 3.15
CA GLU A 556 -5.88 17.10 3.21
C GLU A 556 -5.33 16.55 4.54
N GLY A 557 -4.46 15.54 4.45
CA GLY A 557 -3.92 14.83 5.61
C GLY A 557 -4.83 13.74 6.20
N GLU A 558 -5.94 13.41 5.53
CA GLU A 558 -6.73 12.21 5.80
C GLU A 558 -6.39 11.09 4.81
N GLU A 559 -6.33 9.86 5.30
CA GLU A 559 -6.08 8.66 4.50
C GLU A 559 -7.28 7.69 4.55
N ALA A 560 -8.50 8.21 4.69
CA ALA A 560 -9.75 7.43 4.80
C ALA A 560 -9.90 6.40 3.66
N LEU A 561 -9.35 6.71 2.48
CA LEU A 561 -9.37 5.79 1.34
C LEU A 561 -8.49 4.54 1.53
N LEU A 562 -7.41 4.59 2.33
CA LEU A 562 -6.57 3.41 2.60
C LEU A 562 -7.26 2.44 3.56
N GLU A 563 -8.08 2.94 4.48
CA GLU A 563 -8.96 2.10 5.30
C GLU A 563 -9.91 1.30 4.40
N ASP A 564 -10.55 2.00 3.48
CA ASP A 564 -11.51 1.41 2.56
C ASP A 564 -10.89 0.37 1.64
N GLN A 565 -9.72 0.68 1.06
CA GLN A 565 -8.96 -0.26 0.23
C GLN A 565 -8.50 -1.49 1.02
N THR A 566 -8.01 -1.29 2.25
CA THR A 566 -7.58 -2.41 3.11
C THR A 566 -8.78 -3.29 3.46
N ALA A 567 -9.96 -2.71 3.72
CA ALA A 567 -11.19 -3.45 3.95
C ALA A 567 -11.61 -4.26 2.71
N ILE A 568 -11.54 -3.66 1.52
CA ILE A 568 -11.87 -4.32 0.24
C ILE A 568 -10.96 -5.53 0.00
N VAL A 569 -9.64 -5.37 0.10
CA VAL A 569 -8.68 -6.48 -0.04
C VAL A 569 -8.99 -7.61 0.95
N ASN A 570 -9.23 -7.26 2.23
CA ASN A 570 -9.56 -8.23 3.26
C ASN A 570 -10.88 -8.97 3.00
N GLN A 571 -11.89 -8.29 2.45
CA GLN A 571 -13.17 -8.90 2.08
C GLN A 571 -12.98 -9.88 0.91
N LEU A 572 -12.24 -9.47 -0.13
CA LEU A 572 -11.92 -10.32 -1.28
C LEU A 572 -11.06 -11.54 -0.89
N GLU A 573 -10.18 -11.40 0.09
CA GLU A 573 -9.42 -12.53 0.64
C GLU A 573 -10.31 -13.53 1.39
N TRP A 574 -11.39 -13.06 2.03
CA TRP A 574 -12.29 -13.91 2.82
C TRP A 574 -13.27 -14.68 1.94
N CYS A 575 -13.59 -14.18 0.75
CA CYS A 575 -14.44 -14.84 -0.25
C CYS A 575 -13.77 -16.07 -0.92
N ARG A 576 -12.88 -16.80 -0.21
CA ARG A 576 -12.31 -18.08 -0.69
C ARG A 576 -13.43 -19.11 -0.87
N ILE A 577 -13.88 -19.26 -2.12
CA ILE A 577 -14.71 -20.38 -2.59
C ILE A 577 -13.85 -21.63 -2.76
#